data_AF-A0A2V3ZJV6-F1
#
_entry.id   AF-A0A2V3ZJV6-F1
#
_cell.length_a   1.000
_cell.length_b   1.000
_cell.length_c   1.000
_cell.angle_alpha   90.00
_cell.angle_beta   90.00
_cell.angle_gamma   90.00
#
_symmetry.space_group_name_H-M   'P 1'
#
loop_
_entity.id
_entity.type
_entity.pdbx_description
1 polymer ?
#
loop_
_entity_poly.entity_id
_entity_poly.type
_entity_poly.pdbx_seq_one_letter_code
_entity_poly.pdbx_strand_id
1 'polypeptide(L)' 'MDTQRRSGEDGRAPFRSSRFFCVGSKWYFTTREGFDSGPFASRQRAETGLRRFLHVVRLLPEEQRVH' A
#
# COMPACT_ATOMS: atom_id res chain seq x y z
N MET A 1 3.16 5.98 -12.50
CA MET A 1 4.16 4.90 -12.64
C MET A 1 5.40 5.35 -11.90
N ASP A 2 5.85 4.59 -10.91
CA ASP A 2 7.08 4.91 -10.18
C ASP A 2 8.27 4.27 -10.90
N THR A 3 9.07 5.09 -11.58
CA THR A 3 10.28 4.66 -12.30
C THR A 3 11.56 4.93 -11.51
N GLN A 4 11.45 5.40 -10.27
CA GLN A 4 12.59 5.73 -9.43
C GLN A 4 13.25 4.44 -8.91
N ARG A 5 14.57 4.34 -9.03
CA ARG A 5 15.31 3.23 -8.40
C ARG A 5 15.38 3.43 -6.89
N ARG A 6 15.19 2.36 -6.12
CA ARG A 6 15.48 2.38 -4.68
C ARG A 6 16.97 2.18 -4.47
N SER A 7 17.48 2.67 -3.34
CA SER A 7 18.88 2.44 -2.96
C SER A 7 19.20 0.95 -2.94
N GLY A 8 20.23 0.55 -3.69
CA GLY A 8 20.64 -0.86 -3.83
C GLY A 8 20.03 -1.61 -5.01
N GLU A 9 19.13 -1.00 -5.81
CA GLU A 9 18.67 -1.60 -7.06
C GLU A 9 19.62 -1.27 -8.21
N ASP A 10 20.09 -2.30 -8.91
CA ASP A 10 20.86 -2.17 -10.16
C ASP A 10 19.98 -2.47 -11.39
N GLY A 11 20.34 -1.94 -12.56
CA GLY A 11 19.65 -2.18 -13.81
C GLY A 11 18.35 -1.41 -14.02
N ARG A 12 17.39 -2.02 -14.73
CA ARG A 12 16.11 -1.40 -15.10
C ARG A 12 15.14 -1.48 -13.92
N ALA A 13 14.58 -0.34 -13.53
CA ALA A 13 13.57 -0.28 -12.47
C ALA A 13 12.37 -1.19 -12.83
N PRO A 14 11.93 -2.09 -11.92
CA PRO A 14 10.78 -2.94 -12.17
C PRO A 14 9.49 -2.11 -12.26
N PHE A 15 8.48 -2.66 -12.94
CA PHE A 15 7.15 -2.05 -12.92
C PHE A 15 6.60 -2.06 -11.49
N ARG A 16 6.12 -0.89 -11.04
CA ARG A 16 5.49 -0.75 -9.72
C ARG A 16 4.12 -0.11 -9.88
N SER A 17 3.11 -0.86 -9.46
CA SER A 17 1.76 -0.34 -9.31
C SER A 17 1.71 0.65 -8.16
N SER A 18 0.87 1.68 -8.33
CA SER A 18 0.47 2.54 -7.22
C SER A 18 -0.21 1.68 -6.15
N ARG A 19 0.12 1.91 -4.87
CA ARG A 19 -0.60 1.26 -3.76
C ARG A 19 -2.04 1.74 -3.62
N PHE A 20 -2.43 2.82 -4.30
CA PHE A 20 -3.78 3.34 -4.33
C PHE A 20 -4.35 3.20 -5.73
N PHE A 21 -5.57 2.68 -5.81
CA PHE A 21 -6.29 2.50 -7.07
C PHE A 21 -7.79 2.76 -6.88
N CYS A 22 -8.51 2.97 -7.97
CA CYS A 22 -9.95 3.18 -7.97
C CYS A 22 -10.65 2.13 -8.86
N VAL A 23 -11.81 1.68 -8.39
CA VAL A 23 -12.73 0.82 -9.15
C VAL A 23 -14.09 1.49 -9.11
N GLY A 24 -14.57 1.93 -10.28
CA GLY A 24 -15.72 2.83 -10.36
C GLY A 24 -15.44 4.16 -9.64
N SER A 25 -16.32 4.54 -8.70
CA SER A 25 -16.18 5.75 -7.88
C SER A 25 -15.61 5.48 -6.47
N LYS A 26 -15.06 4.28 -6.25
CA LYS A 26 -14.54 3.85 -4.95
C LYS A 26 -13.02 3.72 -4.99
N TRP A 27 -12.39 4.09 -3.89
CA TRP A 27 -10.94 4.08 -3.71
C TRP A 27 -10.49 2.93 -2.81
N TYR A 28 -9.33 2.37 -3.10
CA TYR A 28 -8.75 1.25 -2.37
C TYR A 28 -7.26 1.49 -2.16
N PHE A 29 -6.67 0.79 -1.19
CA PHE A 29 -5.22 0.60 -1.14
C PHE A 29 -4.86 -0.88 -1.08
N THR A 30 -3.75 -1.26 -1.70
CA THR A 30 -3.23 -2.64 -1.71
C THR A 30 -1.97 -2.76 -0.84
N THR A 31 -1.80 -3.91 -0.20
CA THR A 31 -0.60 -4.27 0.57
C THR A 31 0.24 -5.29 -0.19
N ARG A 32 1.45 -5.61 0.29
CA ARG A 32 2.35 -6.55 -0.43
C ARG A 32 1.86 -7.98 -0.37
N GLU A 33 1.05 -8.27 0.64
CA GLU A 33 0.47 -9.56 0.95
C GLU A 33 -0.73 -9.88 0.05
N GLY A 34 -1.06 -9.00 -0.91
CA GLY A 34 -2.11 -9.19 -1.90
C GLY A 34 -3.51 -8.85 -1.39
N PHE A 35 -3.62 -8.16 -0.25
CA PHE A 35 -4.90 -7.71 0.29
C PHE A 35 -5.20 -6.25 -0.10
N ASP A 36 -6.45 -6.01 -0.51
CA ASP A 36 -6.97 -4.69 -0.85
C ASP A 36 -7.94 -4.19 0.22
N SER A 37 -7.66 -3.02 0.78
CA SER A 37 -8.50 -2.35 1.77
C SER A 37 -9.34 -1.26 1.12
N GLY A 38 -10.63 -1.23 1.46
CA GLY A 38 -11.63 -0.29 0.96
C GLY A 38 -13.02 -0.93 1.02
N PRO A 39 -14.03 -0.36 0.33
CA PRO A 39 -13.97 0.87 -0.47
C PRO A 39 -13.97 2.15 0.38
N PHE A 40 -13.18 3.14 -0.04
CA PHE A 40 -13.17 4.49 0.49
C PHE A 40 -13.87 5.45 -0.47
N ALA A 41 -14.50 6.50 0.08
CA ALA A 41 -15.20 7.51 -0.72
C ALA A 41 -14.24 8.44 -1.50
N SER A 42 -12.98 8.53 -1.09
CA SER A 42 -11.97 9.36 -1.74
C SER A 42 -10.57 8.78 -1.54
N ARG A 43 -9.62 9.20 -2.39
CA ARG A 43 -8.21 8.83 -2.27
C ARG A 43 -7.62 9.24 -0.92
N GLN A 44 -7.93 10.43 -0.43
CA GLN A 44 -7.46 10.95 0.86
C GLN A 44 -7.95 10.09 2.03
N ARG A 45 -9.17 9.53 1.93
CA ARG A 45 -9.68 8.56 2.91
C ARG A 45 -8.91 7.25 2.86
N ALA A 46 -8.57 6.75 1.67
CA ALA A 46 -7.72 5.58 1.51
C ALA A 46 -6.31 5.80 2.10
N GLU A 47 -5.70 6.96 1.86
CA GLU A 47 -4.40 7.35 2.44
C GLU A 47 -4.44 7.44 3.97
N THR A 48 -5.56 7.91 4.53
CA THR A 48 -5.78 7.93 5.99
C THR A 48 -5.96 6.52 6.53
N GLY A 49 -6.69 5.65 5.82
CA GLY A 49 -6.83 4.23 6.13
C GLY A 49 -5.48 3.52 6.16
N LEU A 50 -4.63 3.73 5.15
CA LEU A 50 -3.29 3.15 5.10
C LEU A 50 -2.43 3.58 6.29
N ARG A 51 -2.46 4.87 6.68
CA ARG A 51 -1.73 5.35 7.86
C ARG A 51 -2.18 4.65 9.14
N ARG A 52 -3.49 4.45 9.31
CA ARG A 52 -4.03 3.71 10.47
C ARG A 52 -3.64 2.24 10.45
N PHE A 53 -3.74 1.59 9.28
CA PHE A 53 -3.30 0.21 9.10
C PHE A 53 -1.84 0.02 9.51
N LEU A 54 -0.94 0.85 8.97
CA LEU A 54 0.48 0.80 9.32
C LEU A 54 0.75 1.08 10.80
N HIS A 55 -0.05 1.95 11.44
CA HIS A 55 0.06 2.19 12.87
C HIS A 55 -0.28 0.93 13.67
N VAL A 56 -1.39 0.26 13.35
CA VAL A 56 -1.79 -0.99 14.00
C VAL A 56 -0.75 -2.08 13.79
N VAL A 57 -0.26 -2.27 12.55
CA VAL A 57 0.78 -3.27 12.24
C VAL A 57 2.05 -3.08 13.07
N ARG A 58 2.43 -1.83 13.37
CA ARG A 58 3.60 -1.54 14.23
C ARG A 58 3.38 -1.88 15.70
N LEU A 59 2.13 -1.92 16.16
CA LEU A 59 1.77 -2.28 17.53
C LEU A 59 1.61 -3.80 17.73
N LEU A 60 1.54 -4.57 16.64
CA LEU A 60 1.47 -6.02 16.73
C LEU A 60 2.81 -6.60 17.25
N PRO A 61 2.78 -7.68 18.04
CA PRO A 61 3.98 -8.43 18.40
C PRO A 61 4.76 -8.89 17.16
N GLU A 62 6.08 -9.00 17.25
CA GLU A 62 6.96 -9.38 16.12
C GLU A 62 6.56 -10.71 15.49
N GLU A 63 6.07 -11.66 16.29
CA GLU A 63 5.57 -12.97 15.84
C GLU A 63 4.33 -12.87 14.94
N GLN A 64 3.60 -11.75 15.02
CA GLN A 64 2.38 -11.46 14.26
C GLN A 64 2.62 -10.45 13.14
N ARG A 65 3.83 -9.87 13.04
CA ARG A 65 4.21 -8.89 12.01
C ARG A 65 4.67 -9.52 10.69
N VAL A 66 4.80 -10.85 10.68
CA VAL A 66 5.22 -11.63 9.52
C VAL A 66 3.99 -12.27 8.87
N HIS A 67 3.63 -11.81 7.68
CA HIS A 67 2.93 -12.61 6.67
C HIS A 67 3.44 -12.24 5.28
#